data_AF-A0A952VQS3-F1
#
_entry.id   AF-A0A952VQS3-F1
#
_cell.length_a   1.000
_cell.length_b   1.000
_cell.length_c   1.000
_cell.angle_alpha   90.00
_cell.angle_beta   90.00
_cell.angle_gamma   90.00
#
_symmetry.space_group_name_H-M   'P 1'
#
loop_
_entity.id
_entity.type
_entity.pdbx_description
1 polymer ?
#
loop_
_entity_poly.entity_id
_entity_poly.type
_entity_poly.pdbx_seq_one_letter_code
_entity_poly.pdbx_strand_id
1 'polypeptide(L)'
;MHHDQLNPHFLSYDYLTCSEHHQVFTTQAARCTCGWTVWTPTSDRAEVDELHNVHLKQVQARAARTFAFNQYRQVSRHTLRWRGPAAAQCDGCSWSVFGMDSQRITDAFNAHKERIKLEQEP
;
A
#
# COMPACT_ATOMS: atom_id res chain seq x y z
N MET A 1 -21.70 -9.06 -4.71
CA MET A 1 -21.02 -9.00 -6.02
C MET A 1 -19.54 -9.29 -5.77
N HIS A 2 -19.02 -10.32 -6.44
CA HIS A 2 -17.66 -10.81 -6.29
C HIS A 2 -16.63 -9.72 -6.65
N HIS A 3 -15.85 -9.27 -5.67
CA HIS A 3 -14.54 -8.68 -5.95
C HIS A 3 -13.49 -9.79 -5.90
N ASP A 4 -13.54 -10.68 -6.89
CA ASP A 4 -12.31 -11.32 -7.35
C ASP A 4 -11.47 -10.22 -7.99
N GLN A 5 -10.73 -9.49 -7.14
CA GLN A 5 -9.56 -8.74 -7.59
C GLN A 5 -8.58 -9.78 -8.12
N LEU A 6 -8.76 -10.14 -9.39
CA LEU A 6 -7.78 -10.81 -10.23
C LEU A 6 -6.42 -10.18 -9.91
N ASN A 7 -5.54 -10.96 -9.28
CA ASN A 7 -4.21 -10.53 -8.89
C ASN A 7 -3.56 -9.86 -10.11
N PRO A 8 -3.36 -8.52 -10.13
CA PRO A 8 -3.05 -7.80 -11.37
C PRO A 8 -1.62 -8.06 -11.86
N HIS A 9 -0.89 -8.94 -11.16
CA HIS A 9 0.47 -9.37 -11.38
C HIS A 9 0.45 -10.76 -12.04
N PHE A 10 0.26 -10.78 -13.35
CA PHE A 10 0.36 -12.00 -14.15
C PHE A 10 1.76 -12.13 -14.72
N LEU A 11 2.27 -13.35 -14.72
CA LEU A 11 3.57 -13.68 -15.30
C LEU A 11 3.37 -14.14 -16.75
N SER A 12 4.02 -13.45 -17.69
CA SER A 12 4.15 -13.88 -19.08
C SER A 12 5.57 -14.36 -19.33
N TYR A 13 5.72 -15.50 -20.01
CA TYR A 13 7.02 -16.00 -20.45
C TYR A 13 7.31 -15.51 -21.87
N ASP A 14 8.59 -15.32 -22.17
CA ASP A 14 9.01 -15.00 -23.53
C ASP A 14 8.99 -16.26 -24.41
N TYR A 15 9.02 -16.05 -25.72
CA TYR A 15 9.02 -17.11 -26.73
C TYR A 15 10.10 -16.84 -27.77
N LEU A 16 10.84 -17.88 -28.12
CA LEU A 16 11.69 -17.87 -29.31
C LEU A 16 10.87 -18.39 -30.49
N THR A 17 10.96 -17.69 -31.61
CA THR A 17 10.37 -18.15 -32.88
C THR A 17 11.48 -18.76 -33.71
N CYS A 18 11.37 -20.03 -34.11
CA CYS A 18 12.32 -20.60 -35.06
C CYS A 18 11.96 -20.17 -36.51
N SER A 19 12.89 -20.37 -37.45
CA SER A 19 12.74 -20.01 -38.87
C SER A 19 11.56 -20.66 -39.58
N GLU A 20 10.96 -21.70 -38.99
CA GLU A 20 9.78 -22.42 -39.49
C GLU A 20 8.47 -21.95 -38.83
N HIS A 21 8.47 -20.80 -38.15
CA HIS A 21 7.33 -20.26 -37.39
C HIS A 21 6.87 -21.10 -36.19
N HIS A 22 7.66 -22.08 -35.73
CA HIS A 22 7.40 -22.74 -34.47
C HIS A 22 7.76 -21.82 -33.30
N GLN A 23 6.80 -21.58 -32.41
CA GLN A 23 7.02 -20.89 -31.14
C GLN A 23 7.48 -21.91 -30.09
N VAL A 24 8.67 -21.68 -29.53
CA VAL A 24 9.19 -22.46 -28.40
C VAL A 24 9.21 -21.54 -27.19
N PHE A 25 8.54 -21.94 -26.11
CA PHE A 25 8.54 -21.21 -24.85
C PHE A 25 9.98 -21.09 -24.33
N THR A 26 10.39 -19.89 -23.95
CA THR A 26 11.64 -19.69 -23.21
C THR A 26 11.32 -19.13 -21.83
N THR A 27 11.67 -19.91 -20.83
CA THR A 27 11.65 -19.56 -19.42
C THR A 27 12.89 -18.76 -19.01
N GLN A 28 13.81 -18.52 -19.94
CA GLN A 28 15.02 -17.71 -19.71
C GLN A 28 14.70 -16.24 -19.45
N ALA A 29 13.50 -15.78 -19.85
CA ALA A 29 12.99 -14.46 -19.58
C ALA A 29 11.50 -14.54 -19.28
N ALA A 30 11.08 -13.96 -18.17
CA ALA A 30 9.67 -13.78 -17.85
C ALA A 30 9.41 -12.38 -17.33
N ARG A 31 8.22 -11.88 -17.61
CA ARG A 31 7.79 -10.52 -17.28
C ARG A 31 6.50 -10.56 -16.51
N CYS A 32 6.50 -9.93 -15.33
CA CYS A 32 5.28 -9.62 -14.62
C CYS A 32 4.64 -8.37 -15.25
N THR A 33 3.31 -8.33 -15.31
CA THR A 33 2.52 -7.18 -15.80
C THR A 33 2.85 -5.85 -15.12
N CYS A 34 3.43 -5.86 -13.91
CA CYS A 34 3.91 -4.65 -13.26
C CYS A 34 5.26 -4.13 -13.77
N GLY A 35 5.83 -4.76 -14.80
CA GLY A 35 7.12 -4.40 -15.38
C GLY A 35 8.34 -5.06 -14.72
N TRP A 36 8.15 -5.88 -13.69
CA TRP A 36 9.24 -6.69 -13.15
C TRP A 36 9.63 -7.76 -14.18
N THR A 37 10.93 -7.91 -14.41
CA THR A 37 11.48 -8.85 -15.40
C THR A 37 12.50 -9.74 -14.71
N VAL A 38 12.46 -11.03 -14.99
CA VAL A 38 13.38 -12.03 -14.45
C VAL A 38 14.09 -12.74 -15.57
N TRP A 39 15.39 -12.94 -15.39
CA TRP A 39 16.25 -13.67 -16.31
C TRP A 39 16.87 -14.85 -15.57
N THR A 40 16.64 -16.06 -16.04
CA THR A 40 17.24 -17.27 -15.43
C THR A 40 18.03 -18.05 -16.48
N PRO A 41 19.21 -18.58 -16.13
CA PRO A 41 20.03 -19.36 -17.06
C PRO A 41 19.52 -20.80 -17.23
N THR A 42 18.70 -21.28 -16.30
CA THR A 42 18.30 -22.70 -16.16
C THR A 42 17.15 -23.09 -17.09
N SER A 43 16.42 -22.12 -17.65
CA SER A 43 15.18 -22.38 -18.38
C SER A 43 14.18 -23.24 -17.57
N ASP A 44 14.28 -23.26 -16.25
CA ASP A 44 13.34 -23.99 -15.40
C ASP A 44 12.15 -23.09 -15.04
N ARG A 45 10.95 -23.56 -15.37
CA ARG A 45 9.70 -22.86 -15.05
C ARG A 45 9.47 -22.78 -13.55
N ALA A 46 9.86 -23.81 -12.79
CA ALA A 46 9.66 -23.84 -11.35
C ALA A 46 10.45 -22.71 -10.65
N GLU A 47 11.68 -22.46 -11.09
CA GLU A 47 12.53 -21.37 -10.56
C GLU A 47 11.93 -19.99 -10.86
N VAL A 48 11.45 -19.79 -12.08
CA VAL A 48 10.78 -18.54 -12.50
C VAL A 48 9.51 -18.29 -11.67
N ASP A 49 8.73 -19.34 -11.42
CA ASP A 49 7.50 -19.24 -10.62
C ASP A 49 7.80 -18.97 -9.13
N GLU A 50 8.87 -19.54 -8.58
CA GLU A 50 9.32 -19.22 -7.22
C GLU A 50 9.74 -17.75 -7.10
N LEU A 51 10.54 -17.24 -8.05
CA LEU A 51 10.95 -15.84 -8.09
C LEU A 51 9.74 -14.90 -8.26
N HIS A 52 8.75 -15.30 -9.06
CA HIS A 52 7.49 -14.55 -9.18
C HIS A 52 6.71 -14.52 -7.86
N ASN A 53 6.65 -15.64 -7.12
CA ASN A 53 6.02 -15.67 -5.79
C ASN A 53 6.73 -14.76 -4.78
N VAL A 54 8.07 -14.70 -4.81
CA VAL A 54 8.84 -13.75 -4.00
C VAL A 54 8.52 -12.31 -4.40
N HIS A 55 8.46 -12.03 -5.70
CA HIS A 55 8.08 -10.72 -6.22
C HIS A 55 6.67 -10.30 -5.73
N LEU A 56 5.67 -11.19 -5.80
CA LEU A 56 4.33 -10.93 -5.31
C LEU A 56 4.32 -10.54 -3.82
N LYS A 57 5.05 -11.28 -2.98
CA LYS A 57 5.19 -10.96 -1.55
C LYS A 57 5.81 -9.57 -1.34
N GLN A 58 6.82 -9.21 -2.13
CA GLN A 58 7.45 -7.89 -2.04
C GLN A 58 6.50 -6.77 -2.45
N VAL A 59 5.73 -6.95 -3.53
CA VAL A 59 4.74 -5.97 -3.99
C VAL A 59 3.66 -5.76 -2.93
N GLN A 60 3.11 -6.84 -2.38
CA GLN A 60 2.13 -6.78 -1.30
C GLN A 60 2.69 -6.06 -0.07
N ALA A 61 3.91 -6.40 0.35
CA ALA A 61 4.57 -5.73 1.47
C ALA A 61 4.78 -4.23 1.21
N ARG A 62 5.16 -3.85 -0.02
CA ARG A 62 5.33 -2.44 -0.41
C ARG A 62 4.00 -1.68 -0.40
N ALA A 63 2.93 -2.30 -0.89
CA ALA A 63 1.59 -1.71 -0.86
C ALA A 63 1.13 -1.48 0.58
N ALA A 64 1.27 -2.48 1.46
CA ALA A 64 0.94 -2.37 2.88
C ALA A 64 1.74 -1.25 3.58
N ARG A 65 3.05 -1.15 3.33
CA ARG A 65 3.89 -0.07 3.88
C ARG A 65 3.45 1.31 3.39
N THR A 66 3.11 1.43 2.11
CA THR A 66 2.66 2.70 1.51
C THR A 66 1.33 3.13 2.10
N PHE A 67 0.40 2.18 2.26
CA PHE A 67 -0.89 2.42 2.90
C PHE A 67 -0.72 2.90 4.36
N ALA A 68 0.07 2.18 5.16
CA ALA A 68 0.35 2.56 6.55
C ALA A 68 1.02 3.94 6.66
N PHE A 69 1.98 4.25 5.78
CA PHE A 69 2.61 5.58 5.75
C PHE A 69 1.60 6.69 5.44
N ASN A 70 0.70 6.47 4.47
CA ASN A 70 -0.32 7.43 4.11
C ASN A 70 -1.33 7.65 5.25
N GLN A 71 -1.78 6.59 5.92
CA GLN A 71 -2.64 6.71 7.11
C GLN A 71 -1.95 7.52 8.22
N TYR A 72 -0.69 7.18 8.54
CA TYR A 72 0.09 7.93 9.53
C TYR A 72 0.21 9.41 9.16
N ARG A 73 0.49 9.70 7.88
CA ARG A 73 0.61 11.08 7.38
C ARG A 73 -0.71 11.84 7.47
N GLN A 74 -1.85 11.20 7.21
CA GLN A 74 -3.16 11.83 7.37
C GLN A 74 -3.40 12.21 8.83
N VAL A 75 -3.24 11.27 9.77
CA VAL A 75 -3.42 11.54 11.20
C VAL A 75 -2.45 12.61 11.72
N SER A 76 -1.22 12.61 11.22
CA SER A 76 -0.19 13.57 11.63
C SER A 76 -0.47 15.01 11.17
N ARG A 77 -1.32 15.22 10.15
CA ARG A 77 -1.78 16.56 9.73
C ARG A 77 -2.75 17.19 10.73
N HIS A 78 -3.35 16.40 11.61
CA HIS A 78 -4.20 16.91 12.67
C HIS A 78 -3.32 17.38 13.83
N THR A 79 -3.12 18.69 13.89
CA THR A 79 -2.45 19.40 14.98
C THR A 79 -3.45 20.17 15.83
N LEU A 80 -3.11 20.35 17.11
CA LEU A 80 -3.91 21.12 18.06
C LEU A 80 -3.50 22.59 18.01
N ARG A 81 -4.43 23.47 17.70
CA ARG A 81 -4.26 24.91 17.76
C ARG A 81 -5.10 25.50 18.88
N TRP A 82 -4.43 26.11 19.85
CA TRP A 82 -5.05 26.81 20.96
C TRP A 82 -5.71 28.12 20.48
N ARG A 83 -6.92 28.39 20.98
CA ARG A 83 -7.70 29.61 20.72
C ARG A 83 -7.96 30.44 21.99
N GLY A 84 -7.38 30.02 23.10
CA GLY A 84 -7.48 30.65 24.40
C GLY A 84 -7.16 29.64 25.50
N PRO A 85 -7.25 30.03 26.78
CA PRO A 85 -6.94 29.16 27.91
C PRO A 85 -7.85 27.94 28.03
N ALA A 86 -9.08 28.06 27.53
CA ALA A 86 -10.12 27.03 27.64
C ALA A 86 -10.74 26.67 26.28
N ALA A 87 -10.00 26.86 25.19
CA ALA A 87 -10.50 26.59 23.85
C ALA A 87 -9.38 26.15 22.89
N ALA A 88 -9.67 25.16 22.07
CA ALA A 88 -8.75 24.71 21.02
C ALA A 88 -9.52 24.10 19.83
N GLN A 89 -8.83 24.03 18.70
CA GLN A 89 -9.35 23.43 17.48
C GLN A 89 -8.30 22.58 16.79
N CYS A 90 -8.75 21.67 15.93
CA CYS A 90 -7.89 20.93 15.04
C CYS A 90 -7.57 21.76 13.79
N ASP A 91 -6.35 21.65 13.27
CA ASP A 91 -5.97 22.28 11.99
C ASP A 91 -6.32 21.43 10.77
N GLY A 92 -6.51 20.13 10.95
CA GLY A 92 -6.81 19.19 9.87
C GLY A 92 -8.30 19.02 9.57
N CYS A 93 -9.20 19.50 10.43
CA CYS A 93 -10.65 19.35 10.27
C CYS A 93 -11.43 20.39 11.10
N SER A 94 -12.76 20.27 11.12
CA SER A 94 -13.67 21.16 11.87
C SER A 94 -13.80 20.84 13.36
N TRP A 95 -13.01 19.92 13.91
CA TRP A 95 -13.06 19.58 15.33
C TRP A 95 -12.63 20.77 16.20
N SER A 96 -13.43 21.09 17.22
CA SER A 96 -13.15 22.17 18.18
C SER A 96 -13.82 21.90 19.52
N VAL A 97 -13.25 22.46 20.59
CA VAL A 97 -13.73 22.35 21.97
C VAL A 97 -13.58 23.69 22.69
N PHE A 98 -14.51 23.96 23.62
CA PHE A 98 -14.58 25.19 24.39
C PHE A 98 -15.01 24.89 25.83
N GLY A 99 -14.62 25.74 26.78
CA GLY A 99 -15.04 25.67 28.18
C GLY A 99 -14.43 24.51 28.97
N MET A 100 -13.26 24.01 28.55
CA MET A 100 -12.54 22.91 29.20
C MET A 100 -11.14 23.38 29.61
N ASP A 101 -10.57 22.79 30.66
CA ASP A 101 -9.15 23.01 31.00
C ASP A 101 -8.21 22.38 29.95
N SER A 102 -6.94 22.79 29.99
CA SER A 102 -5.94 22.38 28.99
C SER A 102 -5.68 20.88 28.97
N GLN A 103 -5.77 20.19 30.10
CA GLN A 103 -5.56 18.74 30.16
C GLN A 103 -6.69 18.00 29.47
N ARG A 104 -7.94 18.35 29.80
CA ARG A 104 -9.14 17.76 29.16
C ARG A 104 -9.19 18.04 27.67
N ILE A 105 -8.75 19.22 27.24
CA ILE A 105 -8.63 19.56 25.81
C ILE A 105 -7.62 18.64 25.11
N THR A 106 -6.47 18.40 25.74
CA THR A 106 -5.43 17.51 25.20
C THR A 106 -5.93 16.07 25.10
N ASP A 107 -6.61 15.58 26.14
CA ASP A 107 -7.19 14.23 26.15
C ASP A 107 -8.27 14.07 25.08
N ALA A 108 -9.17 15.05 24.95
CA ALA A 108 -10.20 15.07 23.92
C ALA A 108 -9.59 15.10 22.51
N PHE A 109 -8.49 15.84 22.32
CA PHE A 109 -7.78 15.88 21.04
C PHE A 109 -7.11 14.54 20.70
N ASN A 110 -6.50 13.88 21.69
CA ASN A 110 -5.93 12.54 21.49
C ASN A 110 -7.01 11.51 21.13
N ALA A 111 -8.15 11.53 21.82
CA ALA A 111 -9.30 10.69 21.48
C ALA A 111 -9.83 10.97 20.06
N HIS A 112 -9.84 12.24 19.64
CA HIS A 112 -10.18 12.61 18.28
C HIS A 112 -9.18 12.05 17.25
N LYS A 113 -7.88 12.08 17.52
CA LYS A 113 -6.85 11.46 16.66
C LYS A 113 -7.01 9.95 16.56
N GLU A 114 -7.36 9.26 17.65
CA GLU A 114 -7.65 7.82 17.60
C GLU A 114 -8.88 7.52 16.74
N ARG A 115 -9.94 8.33 16.81
CA ARG A 115 -11.09 8.18 15.93
C ARG A 115 -10.74 8.31 14.44
N ILE A 116 -9.91 9.29 14.08
CA ILE A 116 -9.46 9.46 12.70
C ILE A 116 -8.68 8.23 12.21
N LYS A 117 -7.86 7.61 13.07
CA LYS A 117 -7.17 6.36 12.73
C LYS A 117 -8.16 5.25 12.39
N LEU A 118 -9.19 5.05 13.22
CA LEU A 118 -10.20 4.01 13.06
C LEU A 118 -11.10 4.25 11.83
N GLU A 119 -11.47 5.49 11.54
CA GLU A 119 -12.28 5.85 10.35
C GLU A 119 -11.52 5.64 9.02
N GLN A 120 -10.20 5.42 9.06
CA GLN A 120 -9.36 5.14 7.88
C GLN A 120 -9.06 3.64 7.68
N GLU A 121 -9.53 2.77 8.59
CA GLU A 121 -9.44 1.32 8.42
C GLU A 121 -10.52 0.84 7.41
N PRO A 122 -10.16 0.10 6.35
CA PRO A 122 -11.09 -0.31 5.29
C PRO A 122 -12.09 -1.38 5.71
#